data_AF-A0A954BEI3-F1
#
_entry.id   AF-A0A954BEI3-F1
#
_cell.length_a   1.000
_cell.length_b   1.000
_cell.length_c   1.000
_cell.angle_alpha   90.00
_cell.angle_beta   90.00
_cell.angle_gamma   90.00
#
_symmetry.space_group_name_H-M   'P 1'
#
loop_
_entity.id
_entity.type
_entity.pdbx_description
1 polymer ?
#
loop_
_entity_poly.entity_id
_entity_poly.type
_entity_poly.pdbx_seq_one_letter_code
_entity_poly.pdbx_strand_id
1 'polypeptide(L)' 'AVRDLVADAESIDRAMINGVNYPFGPMAWAKEFGFARVVAALDAIADETGEALYRPSEALRALARNE' A
#
# COMPACT_ATOMS: atom_id res chain seq x y z
N ALA A 1 -2.94 8.42 -4.54
CA ALA A 1 -3.22 9.28 -3.37
C ALA A 1 -1.95 9.90 -2.79
N VAL A 2 -1.07 9.16 -2.11
CA VAL A 2 0.19 9.73 -1.56
C VAL A 2 1.11 10.25 -2.66
N ARG A 3 1.41 9.42 -3.67
CA ARG A 3 2.25 9.81 -4.82
C ARG A 3 1.72 11.04 -5.55
N ASP A 4 0.40 11.10 -5.70
CA ASP A 4 -0.27 12.15 -6.48
C ASP A 4 -0.61 13.38 -5.60
N LEU A 5 -0.03 13.46 -4.40
CA LEU A 5 -0.14 14.59 -3.45
C LEU A 5 -1.57 14.95 -3.03
N VAL A 6 -2.48 13.99 -3.06
CA VAL A 6 -3.87 14.18 -2.61
C VAL A 6 -3.92 14.31 -1.08
N ALA A 7 -3.10 13.52 -0.38
CA ALA A 7 -2.93 13.55 1.06
C ALA A 7 -1.59 12.88 1.42
N ASP A 8 -1.02 13.24 2.57
CA ASP A 8 0.14 12.53 3.13
C ASP A 8 -0.25 11.17 3.72
N ALA A 9 0.75 10.32 4.01
CA ALA A 9 0.54 8.96 4.50
C ALA A 9 -0.15 8.92 5.87
N GLU A 10 0.18 9.85 6.78
CA GLU A 10 -0.40 9.90 8.13
C GLU A 10 -1.88 10.29 8.06
N SER A 11 -2.22 11.29 7.26
CA SER A 11 -3.59 11.72 7.01
C SER A 11 -4.45 10.60 6.42
N ILE A 12 -3.91 9.81 5.49
CA ILE A 12 -4.61 8.63 4.95
C ILE A 12 -4.85 7.59 6.03
N ASP A 13 -3.85 7.28 6.85
CA ASP A 13 -3.98 6.33 7.96
C ASP A 13 -5.06 6.77 8.95
N ARG A 14 -5.04 8.05 9.35
CA ARG A 14 -6.06 8.62 10.24
C ARG A 14 -7.46 8.59 9.60
N ALA A 15 -7.57 8.87 8.31
CA ALA A 15 -8.84 8.81 7.59
C ALA A 15 -9.42 7.40 7.59
N MET A 16 -8.60 6.37 7.35
CA MET A 16 -9.07 4.98 7.31
C MET A 16 -9.45 4.46 8.71
N ILE A 17 -8.67 4.81 9.73
CA ILE A 17 -8.99 4.44 11.12
C ILE A 17 -10.31 5.07 11.57
N ASN A 18 -10.49 6.38 11.39
CA ASN A 18 -11.64 7.08 11.96
C ASN A 18 -12.87 7.10 11.03
N GLY A 19 -12.66 7.06 9.71
CA GLY A 19 -13.74 7.15 8.72
C GLY A 19 -14.39 5.80 8.41
N VAL A 20 -13.62 4.71 8.41
CA VAL A 20 -14.12 3.36 8.10
C VAL A 20 -13.71 2.31 9.14
N ASN A 21 -13.29 2.75 10.32
CA ASN A 21 -13.05 1.92 11.50
C ASN A 21 -12.00 0.82 11.32
N TYR A 22 -10.96 1.09 10.52
CA TYR A 22 -9.81 0.18 10.44
C TYR A 22 -9.05 0.19 11.77
N PRO A 23 -8.55 -0.97 12.26
CA PRO A 23 -7.79 -1.02 13.50
C PRO A 23 -6.43 -0.31 13.39
N PHE A 24 -5.85 -0.32 12.18
CA PHE A 24 -4.61 0.38 11.85
C PHE A 24 -4.72 1.01 10.46
N GLY A 25 -3.96 2.07 10.24
CA GLY A 25 -3.90 2.70 8.93
C GLY A 25 -3.17 1.80 7.92
N PRO A 26 -3.55 1.82 6.64
CA PRO A 26 -2.97 0.96 5.63
C PRO A 26 -1.45 1.15 5.46
N MET A 27 -0.92 2.36 5.62
CA MET A 27 0.52 2.62 5.52
C MET A 27 1.28 2.08 6.72
N ALA A 28 0.75 2.28 7.93
CA ALA A 28 1.28 1.66 9.15
C ALA A 28 1.30 0.13 9.04
N TRP A 29 0.20 -0.48 8.57
CA TRP A 29 0.13 -1.93 8.38
C TRP A 29 1.10 -2.45 7.33
N ALA A 30 1.22 -1.78 6.19
CA ALA A 30 2.17 -2.16 5.15
C ALA A 30 3.61 -2.12 5.66
N LYS A 31 3.96 -1.11 6.48
CA LYS A 31 5.27 -1.00 7.11
C LYS A 31 5.53 -2.10 8.15
N GLU A 32 4.53 -2.46 8.95
CA GLU A 32 4.65 -3.54 9.94
C GLU A 32 4.81 -4.91 9.26
N PHE A 33 4.05 -5.16 8.19
CA PHE A 33 4.11 -6.41 7.44
C PHE A 33 5.37 -6.54 6.58
N GLY A 34 5.84 -5.41 6.05
CA GLY A 34 6.99 -5.27 5.15
C GLY A 34 6.55 -4.93 3.72
N PHE A 35 6.99 -3.79 3.20
CA PHE A 35 6.61 -3.32 1.86
C PHE A 35 7.03 -4.31 0.76
N ALA A 36 8.21 -4.91 0.88
CA ALA A 36 8.68 -5.92 -0.09
C ALA A 36 7.74 -7.13 -0.17
N ARG A 37 7.17 -7.55 0.96
CA ARG A 37 6.21 -8.67 0.99
C ARG A 37 4.87 -8.30 0.37
N VAL A 38 4.39 -7.08 0.61
CA VAL A 38 3.15 -6.58 -0.03
C VAL A 38 3.32 -6.54 -1.55
N VAL A 39 4.45 -6.03 -2.04
CA VAL A 39 4.76 -6.00 -3.48
C VAL A 39 4.78 -7.42 -4.05
N ALA A 40 5.47 -8.35 -3.41
CA ALA A 40 5.57 -9.74 -3.88
C ALA A 40 4.20 -10.44 -3.94
N ALA A 41 3.34 -10.23 -2.95
CA ALA A 41 1.99 -10.80 -2.93
C ALA A 41 1.12 -10.24 -4.08
N LEU A 42 1.16 -8.93 -4.28
CA LEU A 42 0.43 -8.26 -5.35
C LEU A 42 0.93 -8.67 -6.75
N ASP A 43 2.24 -8.78 -6.94
CA ASP A 43 2.84 -9.29 -8.18
C ASP A 43 2.38 -10.73 -8.47
N ALA A 44 2.39 -11.61 -7.46
CA ALA A 44 1.92 -12.99 -7.63
C ALA A 44 0.45 -13.05 -8.07
N ILE A 45 -0.43 -12.23 -7.47
CA ILE A 45 -1.84 -12.16 -7.87
C ILE A 45 -1.98 -11.60 -9.28
N ALA A 46 -1.23 -10.55 -9.63
CA ALA A 46 -1.27 -9.95 -10.96
C ALA A 46 -0.78 -10.92 -12.05
N ASP A 47 0.26 -11.72 -11.77
CA ASP A 47 0.79 -12.71 -12.69
C ASP A 47 -0.17 -13.89 -12.87
N GLU A 48 -0.84 -14.33 -11.81
CA GLU A 48 -1.81 -15.43 -11.85
C GLU A 48 -3.12 -15.04 -12.54
N THR A 49 -3.64 -13.85 -12.24
CA THR A 49 -4.94 -13.38 -12.75
C THR A 49 -4.84 -12.65 -14.08
N GLY A 50 -3.67 -12.09 -14.42
CA GLY A 50 -3.49 -11.16 -15.52
C GLY A 50 -4.16 -9.78 -15.31
N GLU A 51 -4.75 -9.54 -14.13
CA GLU A 51 -5.49 -8.31 -13.86
C GLU A 51 -4.58 -7.15 -13.48
N ALA A 52 -4.69 -6.05 -14.22
CA ALA A 52 -3.89 -4.85 -13.97
C ALA A 52 -4.18 -4.19 -12.61
N LEU A 53 -5.35 -4.46 -12.00
CA LEU A 53 -5.74 -3.91 -10.70
C LEU A 53 -4.76 -4.30 -9.59
N TYR A 54 -4.19 -5.49 -9.65
CA TYR A 54 -3.27 -6.00 -8.62
C TYR A 54 -1.82 -5.57 -8.84
N ARG A 55 -1.49 -4.91 -9.95
CA ARG A 55 -0.11 -4.49 -10.20
C ARG A 55 0.34 -3.47 -9.15
N PRO A 56 1.43 -3.75 -8.39
CA PRO A 56 1.96 -2.80 -7.43
C PRO A 56 2.31 -1.46 -8.07
N SER A 57 1.90 -0.37 -7.42
CA SER A 57 2.27 0.97 -7.86
C SER A 57 3.78 1.22 -7.77
N GLU A 58 4.30 2.10 -8.61
CA GLU A 58 5.72 2.49 -8.58
C GLU A 58 6.15 3.07 -7.22
N ALA A 59 5.25 3.80 -6.55
CA ALA A 59 5.51 4.35 -5.22
C ALA A 59 5.68 3.25 -4.18
N LEU A 60 4.82 2.21 -4.22
CA LEU A 60 4.94 1.06 -3.32
C LEU A 60 6.23 0.29 -3.58
N ARG A 61 6.62 0.10 -4.85
CA ARG A 61 7.91 -0.51 -5.20
C ARG A 61 9.10 0.32 -4.75
N ALA A 62 9.00 1.66 -4.77
CA ALA A 62 10.05 2.53 -4.26
C ALA A 62 10.20 2.41 -2.74
N LEU A 63 9.09 2.35 -2.00
CA LEU A 63 9.12 2.08 -0.55
C LEU A 63 9.77 0.73 -0.25
N ALA A 64 9.41 -0.32 -0.98
CA ALA A 64 10.01 -1.65 -0.83
C ALA A 64 11.53 -1.70 -1.11
N ARG A 65 12.06 -0.81 -1.95
CA ARG A 65 13.52 -0.74 -2.22
C ARG A 65 14.29 0.03 -1.15
N ASN A 66 13.61 0.90 -0.41
CA ASN A 66 14.20 1.80 0.59
C ASN A 66 13.90 1.35 2.03
N GLU A 67 13.32 0.15 2.18
CA GLU A 67 13.07 -0.56 3.43
C GLU A 67 14.32 -1.34 3.86
#